data_AF-A0A850MKV0-F1
#
_entry.id   AF-A0A850MKV0-F1
#
_cell.length_a   1.000
_cell.length_b   1.000
_cell.length_c   1.000
_cell.angle_alpha   90.00
_cell.angle_beta   90.00
_cell.angle_gamma   90.00
#
_symmetry.space_group_name_H-M   'P 1'
#
loop_
_entity.id
_entity.type
_entity.pdbx_description
1 polymer ?
#
loop_
_entity_poly.entity_id
_entity_poly.type
_entity_poly.pdbx_seq_one_letter_code
_entity_poly.pdbx_strand_id
1 'polypeptide(L)' 'MAKTRKKELAFYLRDPEKRTEFLEIVRKKVTMVNLRLMVKQDKVRITVTGPHESVRYAIQLIKRIQSSLIN' A
#
# COMPACT_ATOMS: atom_id res chain seq x y z
N MET A 1 -3.57 21.34 -15.04
CA MET A 1 -4.19 19.99 -14.94
C MET A 1 -3.43 19.18 -13.91
N ALA A 2 -4.06 18.81 -12.79
CA ALA A 2 -3.41 17.94 -11.80
C ALA A 2 -3.12 16.58 -12.45
N LYS A 3 -1.84 16.26 -12.67
CA LYS A 3 -1.43 14.98 -13.27
C LYS A 3 -1.76 13.86 -12.29
N THR A 4 -2.83 13.13 -12.55
CA THR A 4 -3.17 11.90 -11.85
C THR A 4 -2.13 10.83 -12.17
N ARG A 5 -1.59 10.20 -11.12
CA ARG A 5 -0.58 9.13 -11.25
C ARG A 5 -1.18 7.83 -10.75
N LYS A 6 -0.95 6.76 -11.49
CA LYS A 6 -1.20 5.39 -11.06
C LYS A 6 0.14 4.71 -10.78
N LYS A 7 0.25 4.01 -9.66
CA LYS A 7 1.44 3.24 -9.30
C LYS A 7 1.05 1.91 -8.66
N GLU A 8 1.70 0.84 -9.08
CA GLU A 8 1.59 -0.47 -8.46
C GLU A 8 2.80 -0.76 -7.58
N LEU A 9 2.53 -1.35 -6.42
CA LEU A 9 3.50 -1.86 -5.46
C LEU A 9 3.20 -3.33 -5.24
N ALA A 10 4.25 -4.12 -5.04
CA ALA A 10 4.12 -5.53 -4.71
C ALA A 10 5.02 -5.85 -3.52
N PHE A 11 4.45 -6.50 -2.51
CA PHE A 11 5.12 -6.91 -1.29
C PHE A 11 4.95 -8.41 -1.12
N TYR A 12 6.01 -9.07 -0.66
CA TYR A 12 5.98 -10.49 -0.31
C TYR A 12 5.94 -10.58 1.22
N LEU A 13 4.81 -11.03 1.75
CA LEU A 13 4.55 -11.17 3.18
C LEU A 13 4.21 -12.64 3.43
N ARG A 14 5.24 -13.42 3.80
CA ARG A 14 5.10 -14.87 4.07
C ARG A 14 4.21 -15.12 5.27
N ASP A 15 4.36 -14.30 6.31
CA ASP A 15 3.58 -14.42 7.53
C ASP A 15 2.13 -13.93 7.32
N PRO A 16 1.11 -14.79 7.54
CA PRO A 16 -0.28 -14.45 7.29
C PRO A 16 -0.87 -13.44 8.29
N GLU A 17 -0.40 -13.42 9.53
CA GLU A 17 -0.85 -12.46 10.55
C GLU A 17 -0.33 -11.06 10.20
N LYS A 18 0.98 -10.93 9.95
CA LYS A 18 1.59 -9.67 9.51
C LYS A 18 0.98 -9.15 8.21
N ARG A 19 0.55 -10.04 7.32
CA ARG A 19 -0.13 -9.69 6.07
C ARG A 19 -1.51 -9.07 6.33
N THR A 20 -2.27 -9.65 7.24
CA THR A 20 -3.59 -9.15 7.62
C THR A 20 -3.45 -7.78 8.28
N GLU A 21 -2.55 -7.67 9.25
CA GLU A 21 -2.25 -6.43 9.95
C GLU A 21 -1.78 -5.32 8.98
N PHE A 22 -0.90 -5.67 8.03
CA PHE A 22 -0.45 -4.76 6.98
C PHE A 22 -1.62 -4.18 6.18
N LEU A 23 -2.56 -5.02 5.76
CA LEU A 23 -3.71 -4.60 4.96
C LEU A 23 -4.65 -3.70 5.76
N GLU A 24 -4.88 -4.01 7.04
CA GLU A 24 -5.69 -3.20 7.94
C GLU A 24 -5.08 -1.82 8.17
N ILE A 25 -3.78 -1.76 8.49
CA ILE A 25 -3.10 -0.48 8.71
C ILE A 25 -3.09 0.35 7.42
N VAL A 26 -2.82 -0.27 6.27
CA VAL A 26 -2.83 0.44 4.98
C VAL A 26 -4.22 1.01 4.69
N ARG A 27 -5.29 0.23 4.87
CA ARG A 27 -6.68 0.73 4.68
C ARG A 27 -7.03 1.87 5.65
N LYS A 28 -6.59 1.78 6.90
CA LYS A 28 -6.90 2.79 7.93
C LYS A 28 -6.12 4.09 7.73
N LYS A 29 -4.84 4.01 7.36
CA LYS A 29 -3.95 5.19 7.28
C LYS A 29 -3.95 5.89 5.93
N VAL A 30 -4.28 5.21 4.84
CA VAL A 30 -4.17 5.76 3.48
C VAL A 30 -5.57 6.03 2.92
N THR A 31 -6.10 7.22 3.22
CA THR A 31 -7.47 7.64 2.84
C THR A 31 -7.51 8.68 1.71
N MET A 32 -6.40 9.39 1.49
CA MET A 32 -6.32 10.52 0.53
C MET A 32 -6.09 10.10 -0.93
N VAL A 33 -6.10 8.81 -1.23
CA VAL A 33 -5.86 8.23 -2.56
C VAL A 33 -6.75 7.01 -2.77
N ASN A 34 -7.07 6.71 -4.03
CA ASN A 34 -7.75 5.47 -4.35
C ASN A 34 -6.78 4.30 -4.26
N LEU A 35 -7.05 3.39 -3.34
CA LEU A 35 -6.30 2.15 -3.14
C LEU A 35 -7.06 0.95 -3.65
N ARG A 36 -6.38 0.11 -4.43
CA ARG A 36 -6.83 -1.24 -4.78
C ARG A 36 -5.84 -2.25 -4.25
N LEU A 37 -6.30 -3.10 -3.34
CA LEU A 37 -5.51 -4.13 -2.69
C LEU A 37 -5.89 -5.49 -3.31
N MET A 38 -4.88 -6.28 -3.67
CA MET A 38 -5.08 -7.63 -4.18
C MET A 38 -4.06 -8.55 -3.52
N VAL A 39 -4.53 -9.62 -2.90
CA VAL A 39 -3.68 -10.62 -2.23
C VAL A 39 -3.72 -11.90 -3.07
N LYS A 40 -2.56 -12.43 -3.44
CA LYS A 40 -2.44 -13.71 -4.12
C LYS A 40 -1.34 -14.52 -3.44
N GLN A 41 -1.74 -15.57 -2.70
CA GLN A 41 -0.84 -16.33 -1.83
C GLN A 41 -0.06 -15.34 -0.94
N ASP A 42 1.27 -15.41 -0.92
CA ASP A 42 2.14 -14.56 -0.10
C ASP A 42 2.44 -13.18 -0.71
N LYS A 43 1.84 -12.86 -1.86
CA LYS A 43 2.08 -11.60 -2.57
C LYS A 43 0.90 -10.66 -2.38
N VAL A 44 1.16 -9.52 -1.75
CA VAL A 44 0.23 -8.39 -1.64
C VAL A 44 0.56 -7.37 -2.72
N ARG A 45 -0.38 -7.13 -3.64
CA ARG A 45 -0.30 -6.06 -4.64
C ARG A 45 -1.18 -4.89 -4.22
N ILE A 46 -0.62 -3.69 -4.28
CA ILE A 46 -1.30 -2.45 -3.93
C ILE A 46 -1.19 -1.50 -5.11
N THR A 47 -2.33 -1.17 -5.71
CA THR A 47 -2.42 -0.11 -6.72
C THR A 47 -2.87 1.17 -6.03
N VAL A 48 -2.09 2.24 -6.20
CA VAL A 48 -2.40 3.58 -5.69
C VAL A 48 -2.69 4.49 -6.88
N THR A 49 -3.84 5.17 -6.85
CA THR A 49 -4.25 6.13 -7.88
C THR A 49 -4.70 7.43 -7.24
N GLY A 50 -4.20 8.56 -7.71
CA GLY A 50 -4.57 9.87 -7.17
C GLY A 50 -3.67 11.01 -7.69
N PRO A 51 -3.74 12.19 -7.07
CA PRO A 51 -2.82 13.29 -7.35
C PRO A 51 -1.36 12.88 -7.08
N HIS A 52 -0.42 13.41 -7.87
CA HIS A 52 1.00 13.03 -7.81
C HIS A 52 1.59 13.06 -6.39
N GLU A 53 1.35 14.14 -5.64
CA GLU A 53 1.87 14.30 -4.28
C GLU A 53 1.24 13.30 -3.30
N SER A 54 -0.08 13.11 -3.36
CA SER A 54 -0.81 12.14 -2.53
C SER A 54 -0.34 10.71 -2.81
N VAL A 55 -0.10 10.35 -4.08
CA VAL A 55 0.44 9.04 -4.45
C VAL A 55 1.87 8.87 -3.91
N ARG A 56 2.72 9.89 -4.00
CA ARG A 56 4.09 9.82 -3.46
C ARG A 56 4.08 9.60 -1.95
N TYR A 57 3.24 10.35 -1.22
CA TYR A 57 3.09 10.22 0.22
C TYR A 57 2.53 8.85 0.61
N ALA A 58 1.46 8.39 -0.06
CA ALA A 58 0.87 7.08 0.18
C ALA A 58 1.88 5.93 -0.03
N ILE A 59 2.67 5.97 -1.11
CA ILE A 59 3.71 4.97 -1.36
C ILE A 59 4.73 4.94 -0.21
N GLN A 60 5.18 6.10 0.28
CA GLN A 60 6.11 6.17 1.41
C GLN A 60 5.51 5.58 2.68
N LEU A 61 4.24 5.91 2.97
CA LEU A 61 3.51 5.40 4.12
C LEU A 61 3.37 3.88 4.07
N ILE A 62 2.96 3.33 2.93
CA ILE A 62 2.83 1.88 2.71
C ILE A 62 4.17 1.17 2.91
N LYS A 63 5.26 1.71 2.36
CA LYS A 63 6.61 1.14 2.57
C LYS A 63 7.03 1.17 4.05
N ARG A 64 6.71 2.26 4.76
CA ARG A 64 7.03 2.40 6.19
C ARG A 64 6.26 1.39 7.05
N ILE A 65 4.97 1.19 6.77
CA ILE A 65 4.15 0.18 7.46
C ILE A 65 4.73 -1.22 7.21
N GLN A 66 5.06 -1.54 5.95
CA GLN A 66 5.65 -2.85 5.63
C GLN A 66 6.98 -3.07 6.35
N SER A 67 7.86 -2.06 6.38
CA SER A 67 9.13 -2.15 7.09
C SER A 67 8.95 -2.34 8.60
N SER A 68 7.92 -1.72 9.19
CA SER A 68 7.61 -1.83 10.62
C SER A 68 7.03 -3.17 11.04
N LEU A 69 6.51 -3.97 10.09
CA LEU A 69 5.97 -5.30 10.38
C LEU A 69 7.04 -6.39 10.18
N ILE A 70 8.07 -6.12 9.37
CA ILE A 70 9.13 -7.10 9.07
C ILE A 70 10.32 -6.96 10.02
N ASN A 71 10.75 -5.74 10.34
CA ASN A 71 11.67 -5.49 11.46
C ASN A 71 10.95 -5.65 12.79
#